data_AF-A0A8C0KR45-F1
#
_entry.id   AF-A0A8C0KR45-F1
#
_cell.length_a   1.000
_cell.length_b   1.000
_cell.length_c   1.000
_cell.angle_alpha   90.00
_cell.angle_beta   90.00
_cell.angle_gamma   90.00
#
_symmetry.space_group_name_H-M   'P 1'
#
loop_
_entity.id
_entity.type
_entity.pdbx_description
1 polymer ?
#
loop_
_entity_poly.entity_id
_entity_poly.type
_entity_poly.pdbx_seq_one_letter_code
_entity_poly.pdbx_strand_id
1 'polypeptide(L)'
;MDAEYVLCNWKGHLWPARVLSRSGVSPRNKRKGALSLEVEILSVDEKMKVKSTDVKILNESQIESITSLLTAHNPLTLATGE
;
A
#
# COMPACT_ATOMS: atom_id res chain seq x y z
N MET A 1 -4.76 1.53 12.82
CA MET A 1 -4.18 1.21 11.51
C MET A 1 -3.34 2.42 11.17
N ASP A 2 -2.11 2.36 11.62
CA ASP A 2 -1.16 3.46 11.70
C ASP A 2 0.08 3.05 10.89
N ALA A 3 -0.19 2.59 9.68
CA ALA A 3 0.84 2.17 8.74
C ALA A 3 1.27 3.38 7.92
N GLU A 4 2.58 3.61 7.86
CA GLU A 4 3.17 4.67 7.03
C GLU A 4 3.08 4.32 5.54
N TYR A 5 3.20 3.04 5.20
CA TYR A 5 3.17 2.53 3.82
C TYR A 5 2.01 1.56 3.60
N VAL A 6 1.38 1.70 2.43
CA VAL A 6 0.27 0.87 1.99
C VAL A 6 0.42 0.53 0.50
N LEU A 7 -0.15 -0.59 0.09
CA LEU A 7 -0.42 -0.91 -1.30
C LEU A 7 -1.82 -0.41 -1.66
N CYS A 8 -1.93 0.41 -2.69
CA CYS A 8 -3.22 0.85 -3.24
C CYS A 8 -3.39 0.40 -4.70
N ASN A 9 -4.62 0.19 -5.13
CA ASN A 9 -4.92 -0.16 -6.51
C ASN A 9 -4.90 1.08 -7.40
N TRP A 10 -3.86 1.23 -8.23
CA TRP A 10 -3.73 2.31 -9.20
C TRP A 10 -3.54 1.74 -10.61
N LYS A 11 -4.36 2.21 -11.56
CA LYS A 11 -4.39 1.73 -12.96
C LYS A 11 -4.49 0.20 -13.08
N GLY A 12 -5.16 -0.48 -12.14
CA GLY A 12 -5.34 -1.94 -12.14
C GLY A 12 -4.16 -2.74 -11.57
N HIS A 13 -3.15 -2.08 -11.03
CA HIS A 13 -2.02 -2.71 -10.36
C HIS A 13 -1.93 -2.25 -8.91
N LEU A 14 -1.36 -3.08 -8.04
CA LEU A 14 -1.03 -2.68 -6.68
C LEU A 14 0.26 -1.88 -6.69
N TRP A 15 0.18 -0.63 -6.28
CA TRP A 15 1.32 0.28 -6.20
C TRP A 15 1.64 0.62 -4.75
N PRO A 16 2.95 0.71 -4.40
CA PRO A 16 3.38 1.17 -3.10
C PRO A 16 3.13 2.67 -2.97
N ALA A 17 2.40 3.04 -1.92
CA ALA A 17 2.05 4.42 -1.62
C ALA A 17 2.30 4.74 -0.14
N ARG A 18 2.70 5.98 0.11
CA ARG A 18 2.88 6.52 1.46
C ARG A 18 1.60 7.19 1.91
N VAL A 19 1.19 6.95 3.16
CA VAL A 19 0.03 7.61 3.75
C VAL A 19 0.41 9.03 4.15
N LEU A 20 -0.20 10.02 3.51
CA LEU A 20 0.05 11.43 3.83
C LEU A 20 -0.92 11.94 4.91
N SER A 21 -2.17 11.53 4.83
CA SER A 21 -3.20 12.03 5.74
C SER A 21 -4.31 11.01 5.90
N ARG A 22 -4.58 10.66 7.16
CA ARG A 22 -5.76 9.90 7.50
C ARG A 22 -6.91 10.88 7.66
N SER A 23 -7.69 11.05 6.60
CA SER A 23 -8.93 11.82 6.66
C SER A 23 -9.95 11.00 7.45
N GLY A 24 -9.82 11.06 8.78
CA GLY A 24 -10.85 10.66 9.72
C GLY A 24 -12.06 11.55 9.47
N VAL A 25 -13.20 10.91 9.25
CA VAL A 25 -14.48 11.58 9.01
C VAL A 25 -14.64 12.70 10.04
N SER A 26 -14.86 13.92 9.57
CA SER A 26 -15.20 15.06 10.45
C SER A 26 -16.29 14.61 11.45
N PRO A 27 -16.21 14.99 12.75
CA PRO A 27 -17.14 14.53 13.79
C PRO A 27 -18.61 14.85 13.50
N ARG A 28 -18.89 15.67 12.48
CA ARG A 28 -20.22 16.14 12.12
C ARG A 28 -21.08 15.12 11.38
N ASN A 29 -20.53 14.01 10.88
CA ASN A 29 -21.32 13.02 10.15
C ASN A 29 -21.26 11.62 10.79
N LYS A 30 -22.06 11.41 11.85
CA LYS A 30 -22.25 10.15 12.59
C LYS A 30 -22.97 9.04 11.79
N ARG A 31 -22.70 8.90 10.49
CA ARG A 31 -23.31 7.86 9.66
C ARG A 31 -22.24 7.19 8.80
N LYS A 32 -21.63 6.14 9.35
CA LYS A 32 -21.11 4.98 8.60
C LYS A 32 -20.31 5.35 7.33
N GLY A 33 -19.44 6.35 7.41
CA GLY A 33 -18.60 6.76 6.30
C GLY A 33 -17.33 5.91 6.29
N ALA A 34 -17.06 5.21 5.19
CA ALA A 34 -15.80 4.51 5.00
C ALA A 34 -14.63 5.47 5.27
N LEU A 35 -13.66 5.04 6.09
CA LEU A 35 -12.48 5.86 6.36
C LEU A 35 -11.74 6.06 5.04
N SER A 36 -11.40 7.30 4.73
CA SER A 36 -10.64 7.64 3.54
C SER A 36 -9.23 8.04 3.91
N LEU A 37 -8.25 7.54 3.16
CA LEU A 37 -6.84 7.84 3.33
C LEU A 37 -6.38 8.62 2.10
N GLU A 38 -5.64 9.67 2.34
CA GLU A 38 -4.85 10.32 1.28
C GLU A 38 -3.47 9.66 1.25
N VAL A 39 -3.11 9.17 0.07
CA VAL A 39 -1.87 8.44 -0.17
C VAL A 39 -1.15 9.03 -1.37
N GLU A 40 0.18 8.91 -1.39
CA GLU A 40 1.07 9.35 -2.45
C GLU A 40 1.82 8.16 -3.01
N ILE A 41 1.70 7.93 -4.32
CA ILE A 41 2.37 6.80 -4.97
C ILE A 41 3.86 7.09 -5.07
N LEU A 42 4.69 6.22 -4.49
CA LEU A 42 6.14 6.44 -4.41
C LEU A 42 6.82 6.49 -5.80
N SER A 43 6.24 5.82 -6.80
CA SER A 43 6.83 5.77 -8.15
C SER A 43 6.59 7.01 -9.00
N VAL A 44 5.52 7.76 -8.76
CA VAL A 44 5.12 8.89 -9.62
C VAL A 44 4.76 10.17 -8.84
N ASP A 45 4.89 10.14 -7.52
CA ASP A 45 4.53 11.23 -6.61
C ASP A 45 3.06 11.69 -6.77
N GLU A 46 2.19 10.79 -7.25
CA GLU A 46 0.79 11.11 -7.49
C GLU A 46 -0.02 10.90 -6.22
N LYS A 47 -0.72 11.96 -5.79
CA LYS A 47 -1.57 11.96 -4.59
C LYS A 47 -3.00 11.58 -4.95
N MET A 48 -3.58 10.67 -4.17
CA MET A 48 -4.97 10.26 -4.36
C MET A 48 -5.65 9.85 -3.06
N LYS A 49 -6.97 9.96 -3.07
CA LYS A 49 -7.81 9.58 -1.95
C LYS A 49 -8.38 8.18 -2.17
N VAL A 50 -7.97 7.24 -1.34
CA VAL A 50 -8.37 5.84 -1.38
C VAL A 50 -9.21 5.49 -0.16
N LYS A 51 -10.03 4.44 -0.27
CA LYS A 51 -10.77 3.92 0.88
C LYS A 51 -9.84 3.06 1.73
N SER A 52 -9.96 3.14 3.04
CA SER A 52 -9.16 2.32 3.96
C SER A 52 -9.40 0.81 3.79
N THR A 53 -10.54 0.42 3.23
CA THR A 53 -10.87 -0.97 2.90
C THR A 53 -10.22 -1.46 1.61
N ASP A 54 -9.78 -0.56 0.74
CA ASP A 54 -9.18 -0.89 -0.56
C ASP A 54 -7.64 -0.91 -0.50
N VAL A 55 -7.08 -0.37 0.58
CA VAL A 55 -5.62 -0.39 0.81
C VAL A 55 -5.20 -1.60 1.61
N LYS A 56 -4.04 -2.14 1.27
CA LYS A 56 -3.39 -3.21 2.02
C LYS A 56 -2.16 -2.65 2.75
N ILE A 57 -2.06 -2.89 4.04
CA ILE A 57 -0.91 -2.43 4.82
C ILE A 57 0.36 -3.12 4.33
N LEU A 58 1.40 -2.33 4.08
CA LEU A 58 2.71 -2.84 3.70
C LEU A 58 3.65 -2.73 4.91
N ASN A 59 3.86 -3.87 5.58
CA ASN A 59 4.85 -4.01 6.66
C ASN A 59 6.03 -4.85 6.16
N GLU A 60 7.16 -4.79 6.87
CA GLU A 60 8.37 -5.58 6.55
C GLU A 60 8.07 -7.07 6.35
N SER A 61 7.30 -7.70 7.24
CA SER A 61 6.90 -9.10 7.08
C SER A 61 6.11 -9.38 5.79
N GLN A 62 5.26 -8.44 5.34
CA GLN A 62 4.55 -8.58 4.07
C GLN A 62 5.51 -8.46 2.89
N ILE A 63 6.47 -7.52 2.96
CA ILE A 63 7.50 -7.34 1.94
C ILE A 63 8.36 -8.60 1.85
N GLU A 64 8.85 -9.13 2.98
CA GLU A 64 9.64 -10.36 3.04
C GLU A 64 8.85 -11.56 2.49
N SER A 65 7.57 -11.68 2.84
CA SER A 65 6.71 -12.73 2.29
C SER A 65 6.55 -12.62 0.77
N ILE A 66 6.39 -11.40 0.24
CA ILE A 66 6.28 -11.15 -1.19
C ILE A 66 7.62 -11.48 -1.87
N THR A 67 8.75 -11.01 -1.33
CA THR A 67 10.10 -11.30 -1.87
C THR A 67 10.40 -12.79 -1.86
N SER A 68 10.07 -13.48 -0.76
CA SER A 68 10.25 -14.92 -0.63
C SER A 68 9.37 -15.68 -1.63
N LEU A 69 8.12 -15.25 -1.81
CA LEU A 69 7.22 -15.83 -2.80
C LEU A 69 7.70 -15.60 -4.24
N LEU A 70 8.15 -14.39 -4.59
CA LEU A 70 8.73 -14.11 -5.90
C LEU A 70 9.99 -14.94 -6.16
N THR A 71 10.86 -15.07 -5.15
CA THR A 71 12.10 -15.87 -5.23
C THR A 71 11.77 -17.36 -5.41
N ALA A 72 10.74 -17.86 -4.72
CA ALA A 72 10.29 -19.24 -4.88
C ALA A 72 9.67 -19.52 -6.27
N HIS A 73 9.06 -18.50 -6.89
CA HIS A 73 8.39 -18.64 -8.19
C HIS A 73 9.27 -18.34 -9.40
N ASN A 74 10.47 -17.78 -9.21
CA ASN A 74 11.38 -17.45 -10.28
C ASN A 74 12.79 -18.03 -10.01
N PRO A 75 13.11 -19.24 -10.51
CA PRO A 75 14.44 -19.82 -10.36
C PRO A 75 15.55 -19.10 -11.16
N LEU A 76 15.28 -17.92 -11.75
CA LEU A 76 16.18 -17.26 -12.71
C LEU A 76 17.12 -16.20 -12.12
N THR A 77 17.20 -16.01 -10.81
CA THR A 77 18.10 -15.01 -10.21
C THR A 77 18.86 -15.52 -8.99
N LEU A 78 19.50 -16.69 -9.13
CA LEU A 78 20.53 -17.15 -8.19
C LEU A 78 21.86 -17.43 -8.93
N ALA A 79 22.18 -16.60 -9.93
CA ALA A 79 23.48 -16.58 -10.59
C ALA A 79 23.98 -15.12 -10.65
N THR A 80 25.25 -14.93 -10.30
CA THR A 80 26.01 -13.68 -10.08
C THR A 80 25.93 -13.21 -8.62
N GLY A 81 26.90 -13.47 -7.73
CA GLY A 81 28.19 -14.12 -7.85
C GLY A 81 28.97 -13.90 -6.54
N GLU A 82 29.71 -14.92 -6.09
CA GLU A 82 30.97 -14.83 -5.35
C GLU A 82 31.83 -16.03 -5.77
#